data_AF-G3RS83-F1
#
_entry.id   AF-G3RS83-F1
#
_cell.length_a   1.000
_cell.length_b   1.000
_cell.length_c   1.000
_cell.angle_alpha   90.00
_cell.angle_beta   90.00
_cell.angle_gamma   90.00
#
_symmetry.space_group_name_H-M   'P 1'
#
loop_
_entity.id
_entity.type
_entity.pdbx_description
1 polymer ?
#
loop_
_entity_poly.entity_id
_entity_poly.type
_entity_poly.pdbx_seq_one_letter_code
_entity_poly.pdbx_strand_id
1 'polypeptide(L)'
;VVQLKAVFPHGGGFVLAFEFMLSDLAEVVRHAQRPLAQAQVKSYLQMLLKGVAFCHANNIVHRDLKPANLLISASGQLKIADFGLARVFSPDGSRLYTHQVATRWYRAPELLYGARQYDQGVDLWSVGCIMGELLNGSPLFPGKNDIEQLCYVLRILGTPNPQVWPELTELPDYNKISFKEQVPMPLEEVLPDVSPQALDLLGQFLLYPPRQRIAASKALLHQYFFTAPLPAHPSELPIPQRLGGPAPKAHPGPPHIHDFHVDRPLEESLLNPELIRPFILEG
;
A
#
# COMPACT_ATOMS: atom_id res chain seq x y z
N VAL A 1 -0.17 -3.79 11.61
CA VAL A 1 -0.19 -2.37 12.03
C VAL A 1 0.70 -2.23 13.24
N VAL A 2 1.49 -1.15 13.37
CA VAL A 2 2.37 -0.95 14.53
C VAL A 2 1.57 -0.79 15.82
N GLN A 3 2.04 -1.43 16.88
CA GLN A 3 1.37 -1.40 18.18
C GLN A 3 1.82 -0.19 19.01
N LEU A 4 0.87 0.63 19.44
CA LEU A 4 1.06 1.63 20.48
C LEU A 4 1.10 0.93 21.86
N LYS A 5 2.23 1.01 22.55
CA LYS A 5 2.47 0.35 23.85
C LYS A 5 2.18 1.25 25.03
N ALA A 6 2.49 2.54 24.92
CA ALA A 6 2.22 3.51 25.98
C ALA A 6 2.04 4.92 25.44
N VAL A 7 1.28 5.72 26.18
CA VAL A 7 1.13 7.17 25.98
C VAL A 7 1.37 7.85 27.31
N PHE A 8 2.24 8.84 27.36
CA PHE A 8 2.47 9.61 28.58
C PHE A 8 2.80 11.07 28.28
N PRO A 9 2.40 12.01 29.15
CA PRO A 9 2.76 13.41 29.00
C PRO A 9 4.25 13.62 29.31
N HIS A 10 4.90 14.51 28.57
CA HIS A 10 6.27 14.93 28.84
C HIS A 10 6.45 16.40 28.44
N GLY A 11 6.71 17.27 29.42
CA GLY A 11 6.73 18.72 29.21
C GLY A 11 5.39 19.24 28.70
N GLY A 12 5.42 20.04 27.63
CA GLY A 12 4.23 20.60 26.98
C GLY A 12 3.56 19.69 25.93
N GLY A 13 3.92 18.40 25.85
CA GLY A 13 3.43 17.48 24.83
C GLY A 13 3.19 16.06 25.33
N PHE A 14 2.94 15.14 24.38
CA PHE A 14 2.76 13.72 24.62
C PHE A 14 3.84 12.90 23.93
N VAL A 15 4.27 11.83 24.58
CA VAL A 15 5.14 10.80 24.00
C VAL A 15 4.30 9.58 23.68
N LEU A 16 4.46 9.08 22.46
CA LEU A 16 3.86 7.85 21.98
C LEU A 16 4.96 6.78 21.87
N ALA A 17 4.89 5.75 22.70
CA ALA A 17 5.84 4.64 22.68
C ALA A 17 5.24 3.47 21.89
N PHE A 18 5.86 3.13 20.76
CA PHE A 18 5.44 2.02 19.89
C PHE A 18 6.36 0.80 20.07
N GLU A 19 5.98 -0.33 19.48
CA GLU A 19 6.94 -1.40 19.20
C GLU A 19 8.12 -0.91 18.35
N PHE A 20 9.30 -1.46 18.59
CA PHE A 20 10.49 -1.10 17.84
C PHE A 20 10.51 -1.82 16.49
N MET A 21 10.67 -1.05 15.42
CA MET A 21 10.84 -1.54 14.06
C MET A 21 12.24 -1.16 13.58
N LEU A 22 12.92 -2.07 12.89
CA LEU A 22 14.35 -1.93 12.58
C LEU A 22 14.60 -0.90 11.46
N SER A 23 13.73 -0.90 10.44
CA SER A 23 13.83 -0.09 9.23
C SER A 23 12.44 0.08 8.59
N ASP A 24 12.38 0.44 7.32
CA ASP A 24 11.18 0.62 6.51
C ASP A 24 11.37 0.10 5.09
N LEU A 25 10.28 -0.03 4.35
CA LEU A 25 10.30 -0.57 2.99
C LEU A 25 11.02 0.36 2.00
N ALA A 26 11.05 1.68 2.25
CA ALA A 26 11.80 2.61 1.40
C ALA A 26 13.31 2.31 1.47
N GLU A 27 13.84 2.06 2.67
CA GLU A 27 15.24 1.67 2.85
C GLU A 27 15.55 0.30 2.23
N VAL A 28 14.62 -0.67 2.33
CA VAL A 28 14.74 -1.97 1.64
C VAL A 28 14.90 -1.78 0.13
N VAL A 29 14.03 -0.98 -0.49
CA VAL A 29 14.06 -0.73 -1.95
C VAL A 29 15.32 0.06 -2.34
N ARG A 30 15.68 1.10 -1.58
CA ARG A 30 16.84 1.97 -1.87
C ARG A 30 18.17 1.21 -1.83
N HIS A 31 18.30 0.25 -0.91
CA HIS A 31 19.55 -0.51 -0.70
C HIS A 31 19.56 -1.87 -1.40
N ALA A 32 18.52 -2.22 -2.15
CA ALA A 32 18.50 -3.45 -2.93
C ALA A 32 19.55 -3.39 -4.05
N GLN A 33 20.56 -4.26 -3.99
CA GLN A 33 21.58 -4.36 -5.06
C GLN A 33 21.02 -4.93 -6.37
N ARG A 34 19.87 -5.61 -6.28
CA ARG A 34 19.13 -6.20 -7.39
C ARG A 34 17.63 -5.96 -7.12
N PRO A 35 16.78 -5.96 -8.16
CA PRO A 35 15.33 -5.96 -7.98
C PRO A 35 14.91 -7.06 -7.00
N LEU A 36 13.90 -6.78 -6.18
CA LEU A 36 13.36 -7.76 -5.24
C LEU A 36 12.83 -8.97 -6.01
N ALA A 37 13.07 -10.17 -5.47
CA ALA A 37 12.53 -11.38 -6.08
C ALA A 37 11.00 -11.36 -6.01
N GLN A 38 10.32 -11.95 -7.00
CA GLN A 38 8.86 -11.96 -7.06
C GLN A 38 8.21 -12.52 -5.78
N ALA A 39 8.81 -13.55 -5.18
CA ALA A 39 8.39 -14.12 -3.91
C ALA A 39 8.43 -13.08 -2.76
N GLN A 40 9.45 -12.23 -2.72
CA GLN A 40 9.61 -11.18 -1.70
C GLN A 40 8.58 -10.06 -1.90
N VAL A 41 8.36 -9.63 -3.15
CA VAL A 41 7.31 -8.64 -3.50
C VAL A 41 5.95 -9.14 -3.05
N LYS A 42 5.61 -10.40 -3.33
CA LYS A 42 4.37 -11.04 -2.88
C LYS A 42 4.22 -10.98 -1.36
N SER A 43 5.25 -11.29 -0.59
CA SER A 43 5.18 -11.27 0.87
C SER A 43 4.96 -9.87 1.44
N TYR A 44 5.69 -8.86 0.95
CA TYR A 44 5.48 -7.48 1.36
C TYR A 44 4.06 -7.01 1.01
N LEU A 45 3.59 -7.32 -0.20
CA LEU A 45 2.25 -6.94 -0.64
C LEU A 45 1.16 -7.64 0.17
N GLN A 46 1.32 -8.94 0.51
CA GLN A 46 0.37 -9.65 1.38
C GLN A 46 0.29 -9.02 2.77
N MET A 47 1.43 -8.70 3.39
CA MET A 47 1.45 -8.07 4.72
C MET A 47 0.83 -6.66 4.68
N LEU A 48 1.11 -5.89 3.62
CA LEU A 48 0.49 -4.58 3.39
C LEU A 48 -1.03 -4.71 3.25
N LEU A 49 -1.51 -5.58 2.36
CA LEU A 49 -2.93 -5.80 2.12
C LEU A 49 -3.67 -6.29 3.37
N LYS A 50 -3.08 -7.20 4.16
CA LYS A 50 -3.64 -7.62 5.46
C LYS A 50 -3.79 -6.42 6.41
N GLY A 51 -2.77 -5.57 6.48
CA GLY A 51 -2.81 -4.35 7.29
C GLY A 51 -3.89 -3.37 6.81
N VAL A 52 -3.99 -3.13 5.51
CA VAL A 52 -5.00 -2.24 4.91
C VAL A 52 -6.41 -2.79 5.11
N ALA A 53 -6.62 -4.08 4.87
CA ALA A 53 -7.91 -4.75 5.09
C ALA A 53 -8.35 -4.63 6.56
N PHE A 54 -7.42 -4.81 7.51
CA PHE A 54 -7.71 -4.58 8.93
C PHE A 54 -8.12 -3.14 9.22
N CYS A 55 -7.40 -2.14 8.69
CA CYS A 55 -7.77 -0.73 8.86
C CYS A 55 -9.16 -0.44 8.28
N HIS A 56 -9.41 -0.89 7.05
CA HIS A 56 -10.67 -0.66 6.32
C HIS A 56 -11.86 -1.33 7.01
N ALA A 57 -11.70 -2.54 7.55
CA ALA A 57 -12.73 -3.23 8.35
C ALA A 57 -13.08 -2.47 9.64
N ASN A 58 -12.14 -1.69 10.18
CA ASN A 58 -12.34 -0.82 11.34
C ASN A 58 -12.70 0.62 10.95
N ASN A 59 -13.12 0.86 9.70
CA ASN A 59 -13.45 2.18 9.15
C ASN A 59 -12.31 3.20 9.25
N ILE A 60 -11.05 2.75 9.23
CA ILE A 60 -9.87 3.62 9.24
C ILE A 60 -9.28 3.71 7.84
N VAL A 61 -9.18 4.92 7.30
CA VAL A 61 -8.45 5.21 6.05
C VAL A 61 -7.11 5.84 6.41
N HIS A 62 -6.01 5.28 5.91
CA HIS A 62 -4.65 5.67 6.28
C HIS A 62 -4.23 6.99 5.62
N ARG A 63 -4.52 7.15 4.32
CA ARG A 63 -4.32 8.33 3.47
C ARG A 63 -2.88 8.75 3.16
N ASP A 64 -1.90 8.13 3.80
CA ASP A 64 -0.48 8.40 3.53
C ASP A 64 0.32 7.09 3.43
N LEU A 65 -0.23 6.10 2.73
CA LEU A 65 0.51 4.87 2.46
C LEU A 65 1.64 5.16 1.46
N LYS A 66 2.86 4.84 1.89
CA LYS A 66 4.10 4.97 1.12
C LYS A 66 5.16 4.04 1.76
N PRO A 67 6.21 3.63 1.05
CA PRO A 67 7.21 2.69 1.58
C PRO A 67 7.83 3.13 2.92
N ALA A 68 8.05 4.44 3.12
CA ALA A 68 8.58 4.98 4.38
C ALA A 68 7.63 4.81 5.59
N ASN A 69 6.33 4.62 5.36
CA ASN A 69 5.33 4.36 6.40
C ASN A 69 5.05 2.86 6.59
N LEU A 70 5.82 1.99 5.90
CA LEU A 70 5.72 0.54 6.00
C LEU A 70 6.98 0.01 6.71
N LEU A 71 6.90 -0.08 8.03
CA LEU A 71 8.05 -0.42 8.86
C LEU A 71 8.34 -1.92 8.84
N ILE A 72 9.63 -2.29 8.91
CA ILE A 72 10.12 -3.67 8.84
C ILE A 72 10.73 -4.07 10.19
N SER A 73 10.24 -5.18 10.76
CA SER A 73 10.75 -5.73 12.03
C SER A 73 12.08 -6.49 11.81
N ALA A 74 12.74 -6.84 12.91
CA ALA A 74 13.92 -7.70 12.86
C ALA A 74 13.63 -9.14 12.37
N SER A 75 12.36 -9.55 12.32
CA SER A 75 11.91 -10.83 11.76
C SER A 75 11.37 -10.71 10.32
N GLY A 76 11.56 -9.54 9.68
CA GLY A 76 11.09 -9.28 8.31
C GLY A 76 9.60 -8.96 8.20
N GLN A 77 8.87 -8.82 9.31
CA GLN A 77 7.45 -8.47 9.26
C GLN A 77 7.25 -7.01 8.90
N LEU A 78 6.37 -6.76 7.92
CA LEU A 78 5.93 -5.41 7.55
C LEU A 78 4.73 -4.98 8.40
N LYS A 79 4.80 -3.79 8.99
CA LYS A 79 3.69 -3.17 9.72
C LYS A 79 3.48 -1.73 9.27
N ILE A 80 2.23 -1.40 8.95
CA ILE A 80 1.79 -0.02 8.64
C ILE A 80 1.96 0.86 9.87
N ALA A 81 2.56 2.04 9.69
CA ALA A 81 2.80 3.07 10.70
C ALA A 81 2.40 4.46 10.18
N ASP A 82 2.53 5.47 11.05
CA ASP A 82 2.22 6.88 10.77
C ASP A 82 0.75 7.14 10.39
N PHE A 83 -0.12 6.94 11.38
CA PHE A 83 -1.54 7.28 11.30
C PHE A 83 -1.79 8.78 11.56
N GLY A 84 -0.78 9.65 11.46
CA GLY A 84 -0.91 11.09 11.74
C GLY A 84 -1.91 11.80 10.83
N LEU A 85 -2.15 11.24 9.63
CA LEU A 85 -3.14 11.72 8.67
C LEU A 85 -4.38 10.82 8.58
N ALA A 86 -4.39 9.71 9.32
CA ALA A 86 -5.46 8.72 9.27
C ALA A 86 -6.77 9.29 9.83
N ARG A 87 -7.89 8.78 9.31
CA ARG A 87 -9.22 9.22 9.72
C ARG A 87 -10.17 8.03 9.86
N VAL A 88 -11.09 8.15 10.82
CA VAL A 88 -12.27 7.29 10.87
C VAL A 88 -13.24 7.80 9.80
N PHE A 89 -13.65 6.91 8.90
CA PHE A 89 -14.65 7.20 7.88
C PHE A 89 -16.01 7.43 8.54
N SER A 90 -16.63 8.58 8.26
CA SER A 90 -18.01 8.88 8.64
C SER A 90 -18.88 8.86 7.37
N PRO A 91 -19.95 8.05 7.31
CA PRO A 91 -20.84 7.97 6.14
C PRO A 91 -21.58 9.28 5.80
N ASP A 92 -21.55 10.27 6.70
CA ASP A 92 -22.28 11.54 6.61
C ASP A 92 -21.61 12.58 5.69
N GLY A 93 -20.38 12.34 5.20
CA GLY A 93 -19.71 13.16 4.18
C GLY A 93 -19.46 14.63 4.56
N SER A 94 -19.69 15.01 5.82
CA SER A 94 -19.89 16.41 6.21
C SER A 94 -18.61 17.21 6.48
N ARG A 95 -17.42 16.64 6.22
CA ARG A 95 -16.14 17.23 6.66
C ARG A 95 -15.17 17.43 5.49
N LEU A 96 -14.84 18.70 5.23
CA LEU A 96 -13.83 19.11 4.24
C LEU A 96 -12.42 18.78 4.75
N TYR A 97 -11.52 18.34 3.87
CA TYR A 97 -10.19 17.86 4.24
C TYR A 97 -9.04 18.74 3.73
N THR A 98 -7.97 18.86 4.52
CA THR A 98 -6.77 19.65 4.19
C THR A 98 -5.89 18.95 3.15
N HIS A 99 -5.35 19.71 2.20
CA HIS A 99 -4.34 19.24 1.23
C HIS A 99 -3.04 18.80 1.93
N GLN A 100 -2.46 17.69 1.48
CA GLN A 100 -1.23 17.11 2.04
C GLN A 100 0.04 17.71 1.41
N VAL A 101 1.07 17.99 2.22
CA VAL A 101 2.35 18.63 1.81
C VAL A 101 3.50 17.60 1.60
N ALA A 102 3.24 16.30 1.71
CA ALA A 102 4.25 15.23 1.61
C ALA A 102 4.51 14.71 0.17
N THR A 103 5.38 13.70 0.03
CA THR A 103 5.68 12.97 -1.21
C THR A 103 4.39 12.54 -1.93
N ARG A 104 4.22 13.00 -3.18
CA ARG A 104 2.97 12.86 -3.96
C ARG A 104 2.86 11.57 -4.77
N TRP A 105 3.93 10.78 -4.83
CA TRP A 105 4.06 9.65 -5.76
C TRP A 105 2.97 8.57 -5.61
N TYR A 106 2.37 8.48 -4.41
CA TYR A 106 1.34 7.50 -4.05
C TYR A 106 -0.05 8.13 -3.93
N ARG A 107 -0.21 9.41 -4.30
CA ARG A 107 -1.48 10.14 -4.20
C ARG A 107 -2.41 9.78 -5.35
N ALA A 108 -3.65 9.46 -5.01
CA ALA A 108 -4.70 9.09 -5.96
C ALA A 108 -5.17 10.28 -6.84
N PRO A 109 -5.60 10.03 -8.09
CA PRO A 109 -5.97 11.09 -9.04
C PRO A 109 -7.10 11.99 -8.52
N GLU A 110 -8.08 11.45 -7.79
CA GLU A 110 -9.16 12.24 -7.18
C GLU A 110 -8.63 13.30 -6.21
N LEU A 111 -7.58 12.99 -5.45
CA LEU A 111 -6.95 13.94 -4.54
C LEU A 111 -6.15 15.01 -5.30
N LEU A 112 -5.58 14.66 -6.46
CA LEU A 112 -4.86 15.58 -7.35
C LEU A 112 -5.83 16.56 -8.04
N TYR A 113 -7.05 16.12 -8.33
CA TYR A 113 -8.15 16.96 -8.81
C TYR A 113 -8.93 17.66 -7.67
N GLY A 114 -8.40 17.66 -6.44
CA GLY A 114 -8.91 18.45 -5.34
C GLY A 114 -10.14 17.87 -4.62
N ALA A 115 -10.43 16.58 -4.80
CA ALA A 115 -11.54 15.94 -4.09
C ALA A 115 -11.45 16.16 -2.57
N ARG A 116 -12.55 16.66 -2.00
CA ARG A 116 -12.69 16.90 -0.56
C ARG A 116 -13.52 15.83 0.14
N GLN A 117 -14.00 14.85 -0.59
CA GLN A 117 -14.62 13.63 -0.09
C GLN A 117 -13.91 12.48 -0.78
N TYR A 118 -13.44 11.52 -0.01
CA TYR A 118 -12.73 10.35 -0.52
C TYR A 118 -13.00 9.17 0.41
N ASP A 119 -12.87 7.98 -0.14
CA ASP A 119 -13.15 6.71 0.53
C ASP A 119 -11.87 5.88 0.70
N GLN A 120 -12.03 4.60 0.99
CA GLN A 120 -10.95 3.62 1.10
C GLN A 120 -10.11 3.50 -0.19
N GLY A 121 -10.65 3.92 -1.33
CA GLY A 121 -10.00 3.87 -2.64
C GLY A 121 -8.68 4.61 -2.70
N VAL A 122 -8.47 5.66 -1.90
CA VAL A 122 -7.18 6.38 -1.87
C VAL A 122 -6.05 5.50 -1.37
N ASP A 123 -6.30 4.66 -0.36
CA ASP A 123 -5.32 3.71 0.16
C ASP A 123 -5.04 2.61 -0.88
N LEU A 124 -6.09 2.13 -1.57
CA LEU A 124 -5.98 1.09 -2.59
C LEU A 124 -5.14 1.56 -3.80
N TRP A 125 -5.28 2.84 -4.19
CA TRP A 125 -4.40 3.44 -5.18
C TRP A 125 -2.94 3.47 -4.71
N SER A 126 -2.70 3.93 -3.47
CA SER A 126 -1.35 3.94 -2.91
C SER A 126 -0.73 2.54 -2.87
N VAL A 127 -1.52 1.51 -2.55
CA VAL A 127 -1.09 0.10 -2.62
C VAL A 127 -0.69 -0.27 -4.06
N GLY A 128 -1.46 0.12 -5.07
CA GLY A 128 -1.09 -0.07 -6.48
C GLY A 128 0.24 0.60 -6.85
N CYS A 129 0.44 1.85 -6.43
CA CYS A 129 1.72 2.55 -6.64
C CYS A 129 2.89 1.83 -5.97
N ILE A 130 2.72 1.36 -4.72
CA ILE A 130 3.75 0.62 -3.98
C ILE A 130 4.04 -0.73 -4.67
N MET A 131 3.01 -1.47 -5.07
CA MET A 131 3.17 -2.72 -5.82
C MET A 131 3.98 -2.49 -7.11
N GLY A 132 3.61 -1.46 -7.88
CA GLY A 132 4.33 -1.07 -9.09
C GLY A 132 5.79 -0.72 -8.83
N GLU A 133 6.08 0.03 -7.78
CA GLU A 133 7.46 0.37 -7.39
C GLU A 133 8.27 -0.87 -6.98
N LEU A 134 7.68 -1.80 -6.22
CA LEU A 134 8.36 -3.03 -5.83
C LEU A 134 8.67 -3.93 -7.02
N LEU A 135 7.79 -3.96 -8.03
CA LEU A 135 7.98 -4.72 -9.27
C LEU A 135 8.99 -4.07 -10.20
N ASN A 136 8.99 -2.74 -10.28
CA ASN A 136 9.83 -1.95 -11.18
C ASN A 136 11.21 -1.60 -10.59
N GLY A 137 11.36 -1.65 -9.27
CA GLY A 137 12.51 -1.13 -8.53
C GLY A 137 12.57 0.41 -8.48
N SER A 138 11.60 1.11 -9.06
CA SER A 138 11.51 2.58 -9.02
C SER A 138 10.05 3.07 -9.09
N PRO A 139 9.73 4.26 -8.55
CA PRO A 139 8.36 4.76 -8.48
C PRO A 139 7.69 4.89 -9.85
N LEU A 140 6.42 4.45 -9.96
CA LEU A 140 5.65 4.58 -11.20
C LEU A 140 5.35 6.04 -11.57
N PHE A 141 5.08 6.87 -10.57
CA PHE A 141 4.64 8.25 -10.76
C PHE A 141 5.48 9.23 -9.93
N PRO A 142 6.71 9.57 -10.34
CA PRO A 142 7.63 10.40 -9.55
C PRO A 142 7.41 11.92 -9.75
N GLY A 143 6.18 12.42 -9.56
CA GLY A 143 5.85 13.84 -9.72
C GLY A 143 6.41 14.74 -8.61
N LYS A 144 6.92 15.93 -8.96
CA LYS A 144 7.44 16.90 -7.97
C LYS A 144 6.36 17.80 -7.38
N ASN A 145 5.25 17.96 -8.08
CA ASN A 145 4.07 18.73 -7.68
C ASN A 145 2.80 18.02 -8.18
N ASP A 146 1.61 18.52 -7.80
CA ASP A 146 0.34 17.84 -8.12
C ASP A 146 0.07 17.77 -9.64
N ILE A 147 0.49 18.78 -10.40
CA ILE A 147 0.34 18.83 -11.86
C ILE A 147 1.27 17.80 -12.53
N GLU A 148 2.55 17.78 -12.15
CA GLU A 148 3.51 16.78 -12.64
C GLU A 148 3.10 15.36 -12.27
N GLN A 149 2.59 15.15 -11.05
CA GLN A 149 2.08 13.86 -10.60
C GLN A 149 0.95 13.39 -11.52
N LEU A 150 0.00 14.27 -11.82
CA LEU A 150 -1.10 13.97 -12.71
C LEU A 150 -0.62 13.71 -14.15
N CYS A 151 0.38 14.44 -14.65
CA CYS A 151 1.01 14.13 -15.95
C CYS A 151 1.54 12.69 -16.01
N TYR A 152 2.21 12.21 -14.97
CA TYR A 152 2.69 10.82 -14.92
C TYR A 152 1.54 9.82 -14.96
N VAL A 153 0.46 10.07 -14.22
CA VAL A 153 -0.74 9.23 -14.20
C VAL A 153 -1.37 9.18 -15.59
N LEU A 154 -1.59 10.33 -16.23
CA LEU A 154 -2.20 10.43 -17.57
C LEU A 154 -1.35 9.78 -18.66
N ARG A 155 -0.02 9.78 -18.53
CA ARG A 155 0.88 9.12 -19.49
C ARG A 155 0.72 7.60 -19.49
N ILE A 156 0.40 7.01 -18.35
CA ILE A 156 0.22 5.56 -18.20
C ILE A 156 -1.24 5.19 -18.44
N LEU A 157 -2.17 5.83 -17.74
CA LEU A 157 -3.60 5.47 -17.78
C LEU A 157 -4.40 6.17 -18.88
N GLY A 158 -3.77 7.04 -19.66
CA GLY A 158 -4.46 7.87 -20.66
C GLY A 158 -5.25 9.01 -20.01
N THR A 159 -5.87 9.86 -20.81
CA THR A 159 -6.73 10.93 -20.28
C THR A 159 -8.11 10.38 -19.91
N PRO A 160 -8.58 10.53 -18.65
CA PRO A 160 -9.89 10.04 -18.27
C PRO A 160 -10.98 10.87 -18.94
N ASN A 161 -12.09 10.23 -19.25
CA ASN A 161 -13.28 10.88 -19.76
C ASN A 161 -14.51 10.43 -18.94
N PRO A 162 -15.66 11.11 -19.06
CA PRO A 162 -16.86 10.75 -18.30
C PRO A 162 -17.41 9.34 -18.56
N GLN A 163 -17.00 8.65 -19.63
CA GLN A 163 -17.38 7.25 -19.84
C GLN A 163 -16.59 6.32 -18.92
N VAL A 164 -15.31 6.63 -18.68
CA VAL A 164 -14.42 5.87 -17.78
C VAL A 164 -14.62 6.28 -16.32
N TRP A 165 -14.77 7.57 -16.05
CA TRP A 165 -14.93 8.13 -14.71
C TRP A 165 -16.07 9.16 -14.70
N PRO A 166 -17.32 8.72 -14.46
CA PRO A 166 -18.49 9.58 -14.53
C PRO A 166 -18.43 10.81 -13.61
N GLU A 167 -17.88 10.65 -12.41
CA GLU A 167 -17.78 11.71 -11.40
C GLU A 167 -16.62 12.70 -11.67
N LEU A 168 -15.85 12.51 -12.74
CA LEU A 168 -14.69 13.33 -13.10
C LEU A 168 -15.03 14.83 -13.19
N THR A 169 -16.15 15.17 -13.81
CA THR A 169 -16.56 16.57 -14.02
C THR A 169 -17.00 17.27 -12.74
N GLU A 170 -17.26 16.51 -11.67
CA GLU A 170 -17.66 17.02 -10.36
C GLU A 170 -16.45 17.39 -9.49
N LEU A 171 -15.24 17.00 -9.91
CA LEU A 171 -14.03 17.24 -9.12
C LEU A 171 -13.63 18.72 -9.13
N PRO A 172 -13.27 19.31 -7.96
CA PRO A 172 -13.08 20.75 -7.82
C PRO A 172 -12.09 21.40 -8.77
N ASP A 173 -11.03 20.69 -9.15
CA ASP A 173 -9.94 21.25 -9.96
C ASP A 173 -9.95 20.72 -11.41
N TYR A 174 -10.84 19.79 -11.78
CA TYR A 174 -10.86 19.22 -13.14
C TYR A 174 -10.96 20.26 -14.25
N ASN A 175 -11.88 21.23 -14.11
CA ASN A 175 -12.05 22.29 -15.10
C ASN A 175 -11.02 23.43 -15.01
N LYS A 176 -10.10 23.39 -14.02
CA LYS A 176 -9.08 24.43 -13.81
C LYS A 176 -7.74 24.07 -14.44
N ILE A 177 -7.51 22.78 -14.69
CA ILE A 177 -6.26 22.26 -15.25
C ILE A 177 -6.56 21.52 -16.55
N SER A 178 -5.76 21.78 -17.57
CA SER A 178 -5.91 21.15 -18.89
C SER A 178 -4.60 20.47 -19.27
N PHE A 179 -4.70 19.25 -19.79
CA PHE A 179 -3.59 18.45 -20.27
C PHE A 179 -3.83 18.09 -21.73
N LYS A 180 -2.75 17.86 -22.47
CA LYS A 180 -2.85 17.28 -23.80
C LYS A 180 -3.39 15.85 -23.68
N GLU A 181 -4.40 15.52 -24.48
CA GLU A 181 -4.98 14.18 -24.52
C GLU A 181 -3.89 13.11 -24.73
N GLN A 182 -3.95 12.08 -23.89
CA GLN A 182 -3.03 10.94 -23.88
C GLN A 182 -3.82 9.66 -24.09
N VAL A 183 -3.27 8.76 -24.90
CA VAL A 183 -3.77 7.39 -25.06
C VAL A 183 -3.19 6.53 -23.93
N PRO A 184 -3.97 5.63 -23.31
CA PRO A 184 -3.45 4.72 -22.29
C PRO A 184 -2.36 3.81 -22.87
N MET A 185 -1.32 3.57 -22.07
CA MET A 185 -0.26 2.63 -22.36
C MET A 185 -0.59 1.27 -21.72
N PRO A 186 -0.45 0.15 -22.43
CA PRO A 186 -0.56 -1.18 -21.83
C PRO A 186 0.41 -1.34 -20.65
N LEU A 187 -0.03 -1.93 -19.54
CA LEU A 187 0.83 -2.08 -18.36
C LEU A 187 2.03 -2.99 -18.63
N GLU A 188 1.93 -3.88 -19.61
CA GLU A 188 3.00 -4.73 -20.13
C GLU A 188 4.13 -3.89 -20.75
N GLU A 189 3.82 -2.74 -21.35
CA GLU A 189 4.85 -1.83 -21.89
C GLU A 189 5.53 -1.01 -20.78
N VAL A 190 4.79 -0.73 -19.71
CA VAL A 190 5.31 -0.02 -18.52
C VAL A 190 6.18 -0.94 -17.68
N LEU A 191 5.83 -2.23 -17.61
CA LEU A 191 6.43 -3.25 -16.75
C LEU A 191 6.67 -4.56 -17.55
N PRO A 192 7.64 -4.59 -18.48
CA PRO A 192 7.80 -5.69 -19.45
C PRO A 192 8.19 -7.04 -18.83
N ASP A 193 8.88 -7.04 -17.69
CA ASP A 193 9.38 -8.26 -17.04
C ASP A 193 8.44 -8.81 -15.96
N VAL A 194 7.21 -8.27 -15.88
CA VAL A 194 6.23 -8.58 -14.84
C VAL A 194 5.22 -9.62 -15.33
N SER A 195 4.88 -10.58 -14.46
CA SER A 195 3.91 -11.63 -14.82
C SER A 195 2.50 -11.09 -15.08
N PRO A 196 1.71 -11.72 -15.98
CA PRO A 196 0.35 -11.29 -16.29
C PRO A 196 -0.56 -11.19 -15.05
N GLN A 197 -0.43 -12.10 -14.08
CA GLN A 197 -1.23 -12.07 -12.86
C GLN A 197 -0.90 -10.87 -11.96
N ALA A 198 0.35 -10.39 -12.01
CA ALA A 198 0.74 -9.21 -11.27
C ALA A 198 0.26 -7.94 -11.97
N LEU A 199 0.34 -7.89 -13.31
CA LEU A 199 -0.20 -6.79 -14.11
C LEU A 199 -1.72 -6.66 -13.95
N ASP A 200 -2.44 -7.79 -13.94
CA ASP A 200 -3.88 -7.83 -13.71
C ASP A 200 -4.24 -7.26 -12.33
N LEU A 201 -3.58 -7.74 -11.26
CA LEU A 201 -3.81 -7.21 -9.91
C LEU A 201 -3.46 -5.72 -9.80
N LEU A 202 -2.36 -5.29 -10.43
CA LEU A 202 -1.95 -3.89 -10.46
C LEU A 202 -2.99 -3.02 -11.17
N GLY A 203 -3.51 -3.48 -12.32
CA GLY A 203 -4.56 -2.82 -13.07
C GLY A 203 -5.87 -2.68 -12.29
N GLN A 204 -6.18 -3.63 -11.42
CA GLN A 204 -7.35 -3.54 -10.52
C GLN A 204 -7.18 -2.51 -9.39
N PHE A 205 -5.95 -2.11 -9.05
CA PHE A 205 -5.69 -1.00 -8.12
C PHE A 205 -5.63 0.36 -8.83
N LEU A 206 -5.02 0.42 -10.02
CA LEU A 206 -4.76 1.65 -10.77
C LEU A 206 -5.93 2.04 -11.68
N LEU A 207 -7.11 2.20 -11.08
CA LEU A 207 -8.32 2.69 -11.76
C LEU A 207 -8.63 4.14 -11.38
N TYR A 208 -9.16 4.91 -12.33
CA TYR A 208 -9.63 6.27 -12.08
C TYR A 208 -10.78 6.31 -11.06
N PRO A 209 -11.89 5.57 -11.24
CA PRO A 209 -12.98 5.60 -10.27
C PRO A 209 -12.56 4.88 -8.97
N PRO A 210 -12.51 5.59 -7.83
CA PRO A 210 -12.00 5.01 -6.58
C PRO A 210 -12.81 3.80 -6.10
N ARG A 211 -14.13 3.82 -6.35
CA ARG A 211 -15.06 2.76 -5.95
C ARG A 211 -14.93 1.46 -6.74
N GLN A 212 -14.26 1.50 -7.90
CA GLN A 212 -14.02 0.32 -8.73
C GLN A 212 -12.70 -0.39 -8.39
N ARG A 213 -11.83 0.25 -7.59
CA ARG A 213 -10.56 -0.35 -7.18
C ARG A 213 -10.80 -1.58 -6.32
N ILE A 214 -10.02 -2.65 -6.55
CA ILE A 214 -10.15 -3.90 -5.78
C ILE A 214 -9.90 -3.65 -4.29
N ALA A 215 -10.87 -4.03 -3.45
CA ALA A 215 -10.74 -3.95 -2.00
C ALA A 215 -9.59 -4.84 -1.50
N ALA A 216 -8.87 -4.40 -0.47
CA ALA A 216 -7.69 -5.12 0.04
C ALA A 216 -8.00 -6.58 0.46
N SER A 217 -9.18 -6.82 1.06
CA SER A 217 -9.64 -8.17 1.43
C SER A 217 -9.87 -9.07 0.21
N LYS A 218 -10.35 -8.52 -0.91
CA LYS A 218 -10.51 -9.25 -2.18
C LYS A 218 -9.17 -9.47 -2.87
N ALA A 219 -8.29 -8.48 -2.84
CA ALA A 219 -6.96 -8.56 -3.45
C ALA A 219 -6.11 -9.69 -2.85
N LEU A 220 -6.24 -9.97 -1.55
CA LEU A 220 -5.55 -11.09 -0.90
C LEU A 220 -5.92 -12.47 -1.46
N LEU A 221 -7.06 -12.57 -2.15
CA LEU A 221 -7.55 -13.79 -2.79
C LEU A 221 -7.17 -13.87 -4.27
N HIS A 222 -6.42 -12.88 -4.76
CA HIS A 222 -6.06 -12.82 -6.16
C HIS A 222 -5.09 -13.94 -6.54
N GLN A 223 -5.24 -14.49 -7.76
CA GLN A 223 -4.41 -15.58 -8.28
C GLN A 223 -2.90 -15.27 -8.23
N TYR A 224 -2.52 -13.99 -8.28
CA TYR A 224 -1.14 -13.52 -8.10
C TYR A 224 -0.43 -14.16 -6.88
N PHE A 225 -1.15 -14.36 -5.77
CA PHE A 225 -0.60 -14.92 -4.54
C PHE A 225 -0.52 -16.45 -4.52
N PHE A 226 -1.20 -17.13 -5.44
CA PHE A 226 -1.29 -18.59 -5.53
C PHE A 226 -0.52 -19.18 -6.71
N THR A 227 -0.10 -18.34 -7.68
CA THR A 227 0.80 -18.75 -8.77
C THR A 227 2.26 -18.73 -8.32
N ALA A 228 3.04 -19.74 -8.71
CA ALA A 228 4.48 -19.77 -8.42
C ALA A 228 5.25 -18.60 -9.09
N PRO A 229 6.34 -18.09 -8.48
CA PRO A 229 6.81 -18.44 -7.14
C PRO A 229 5.84 -17.94 -6.06
N LEU A 230 5.63 -18.75 -5.03
CA LEU A 230 4.78 -18.41 -3.89
C LEU A 230 5.43 -17.31 -3.04
N PRO A 231 4.65 -16.60 -2.19
CA PRO A 231 5.21 -15.63 -1.26
C PRO A 231 6.32 -16.25 -0.40
N ALA A 232 7.46 -15.55 -0.30
CA ALA A 232 8.57 -15.94 0.57
C ALA A 232 8.15 -15.88 2.05
N HIS A 233 8.78 -16.70 2.89
CA HIS A 233 8.54 -16.58 4.32
C HIS A 233 9.13 -15.25 4.85
N PRO A 234 8.51 -14.55 5.83
CA PRO A 234 9.05 -13.29 6.34
C PRO A 234 10.53 -13.32 6.77
N SER A 235 11.01 -14.46 7.28
CA SER A 235 12.43 -14.64 7.65
C SER A 235 13.40 -14.68 6.46
N GLU A 236 12.90 -14.86 5.24
CA GLU A 236 13.66 -14.87 3.99
C GLU A 236 13.69 -13.49 3.32
N LEU A 237 12.99 -12.51 3.90
CA LEU A 237 12.95 -11.15 3.39
C LEU A 237 14.23 -10.38 3.75
N PRO A 238 14.65 -9.42 2.91
CA PRO A 238 15.77 -8.56 3.25
C PRO A 238 15.50 -7.80 4.55
N ILE A 239 16.40 -7.96 5.52
CA ILE A 239 16.39 -7.19 6.77
C ILE A 239 17.51 -6.15 6.64
N PRO A 240 17.18 -4.85 6.48
CA PRO A 240 18.20 -3.81 6.38
C PRO A 240 19.04 -3.80 7.66
N GLN A 241 20.36 -4.01 7.53
CA GLN A 241 21.30 -3.81 8.61
C GLN A 241 21.60 -2.32 8.72
N ARG A 242 21.52 -1.73 9.93
CA ARG A 242 22.00 -0.36 10.13
C ARG A 242 23.50 -0.32 9.81
N LEU A 243 23.89 0.52 8.86
CA LEU A 243 25.29 0.89 8.65
C LEU A 243 25.87 1.42 9.98
N GLY A 244 26.74 0.64 10.64
CA GLY A 244 27.54 1.07 11.79
C GLY A 244 27.02 0.75 13.19
N GLY A 245 25.94 -0.03 13.35
CA GLY A 245 25.48 -0.49 14.67
C GLY A 245 25.90 -1.93 14.97
N PRO A 246 26.24 -2.31 16.23
CA PRO A 246 26.44 -3.71 16.56
C PRO A 246 25.18 -4.52 16.23
N ALA A 247 25.37 -5.72 15.67
CA ALA A 247 24.27 -6.62 15.34
C ALA A 247 23.36 -6.79 16.57
N PRO A 248 22.03 -6.65 16.42
CA PRO A 248 21.13 -6.84 17.54
C PRO A 248 21.28 -8.28 18.02
N LYS A 249 21.71 -8.44 19.28
CA LYS A 249 21.64 -9.73 19.97
C LYS A 249 20.15 -10.08 20.07
N ALA A 250 19.72 -11.12 19.37
CA ALA A 250 18.38 -11.66 19.52
C ALA A 250 18.19 -12.06 20.98
N HIS A 251 17.47 -11.25 21.74
CA HIS A 251 16.96 -11.67 23.04
C HIS A 251 15.66 -12.43 22.76
N PRO A 252 15.57 -13.73 23.07
CA PRO A 252 14.32 -14.44 23.02
C PRO A 252 13.46 -13.90 24.16
N GLY A 253 12.64 -12.90 23.87
CA GLY A 253 11.55 -12.49 24.75
C GLY A 253 10.51 -13.61 24.86
N PRO A 254 9.70 -13.63 25.93
CA PRO A 254 8.66 -14.64 26.09
C PRO A 254 7.66 -14.55 24.91
N PRO A 255 7.10 -15.69 24.46
CA PRO A 255 6.17 -15.70 23.33
C PRO A 255 4.95 -14.86 23.66
N HIS A 256 4.69 -13.81 22.87
CA HIS A 256 3.55 -12.93 23.05
C HIS A 256 2.30 -13.55 22.37
N ILE A 257 1.26 -13.77 23.17
CA ILE A 257 0.02 -14.49 22.85
C ILE A 257 -0.83 -13.83 21.73
N HIS A 258 -0.43 -12.67 21.20
CA HIS A 258 -1.16 -11.92 20.17
C HIS A 258 -0.33 -11.56 18.93
N ASP A 259 0.85 -12.14 18.76
CA ASP A 259 1.59 -12.02 17.49
C ASP A 259 0.90 -12.83 16.38
N PHE A 260 0.98 -12.31 15.15
CA PHE A 260 0.65 -13.04 13.93
C PHE A 260 1.64 -14.22 13.83
N HIS A 261 1.14 -15.42 14.11
CA HIS A 261 1.88 -16.67 14.00
C HIS A 261 1.42 -17.38 12.73
N VAL A 262 2.37 -17.78 11.89
CA VAL A 262 2.13 -18.63 10.71
C VAL A 262 1.56 -20.00 11.09
N ASP A 263 1.64 -20.37 12.37
CA ASP A 263 1.09 -21.62 12.92
C ASP A 263 -0.34 -21.49 13.45
N ARG A 264 -0.98 -20.30 13.34
CA ARG A 264 -2.38 -20.16 13.76
C ARG A 264 -3.32 -20.79 12.74
N PRO A 265 -4.42 -21.42 13.20
CA PRO A 265 -5.44 -21.97 12.31
C PRO A 265 -5.96 -20.93 11.31
N LEU A 266 -6.27 -21.37 10.09
CA LEU A 266 -6.70 -20.51 8.99
C LEU A 266 -7.97 -19.71 9.33
N GLU A 267 -8.80 -20.24 10.23
CA GLU A 267 -10.03 -19.62 10.74
C GLU A 267 -9.75 -18.36 11.59
N GLU A 268 -8.54 -18.21 12.12
CA GLU A 268 -8.06 -17.02 12.85
C GLU A 268 -7.26 -16.06 11.96
N SER A 269 -7.04 -16.42 10.69
CA SER A 269 -6.44 -15.55 9.68
C SER A 269 -7.48 -14.56 9.15
N LEU A 270 -7.06 -13.34 8.78
CA LEU A 270 -7.94 -12.31 8.17
C LEU A 270 -8.57 -12.73 6.82
N LEU A 271 -8.34 -13.97 6.37
CA LEU A 271 -8.87 -14.53 5.14
C LEU A 271 -9.92 -15.58 5.50
N ASN A 272 -11.17 -15.31 5.11
CA ASN A 272 -12.24 -16.29 5.23
C ASN A 272 -11.84 -17.57 4.47
N PRO A 273 -11.75 -18.74 5.14
CA PRO A 273 -11.37 -20.01 4.51
C PRO A 273 -12.22 -20.38 3.28
N GLU A 274 -13.51 -20.04 3.27
CA GLU A 274 -14.40 -20.32 2.14
C GLU A 274 -14.01 -19.54 0.87
N LEU A 275 -13.36 -18.37 1.03
CA LEU A 275 -12.95 -17.55 -0.11
C LEU A 275 -11.68 -18.06 -0.81
N ILE A 276 -10.86 -18.86 -0.12
CA ILE A 276 -9.63 -19.44 -0.68
C ILE A 276 -9.82 -20.87 -1.16
N ARG A 277 -10.91 -21.53 -0.79
CA ARG A 277 -11.25 -22.91 -1.17
C ARG A 277 -11.11 -23.21 -2.67
N PRO A 278 -11.52 -22.34 -3.61
CA PRO A 278 -11.36 -22.60 -5.05
C PRO A 278 -9.90 -22.56 -5.56
N PHE A 279 -8.97 -22.01 -4.77
CA PHE A 279 -7.57 -21.79 -5.15
C PHE A 279 -6.60 -22.75 -4.46
N ILE A 280 -7.10 -23.57 -3.53
CA ILE A 280 -6.33 -24.64 -2.91
C ILE A 280 -6.34 -25.81 -3.89
N LEU A 281 -5.17 -26.15 -4.45
CA LEU A 281 -5.01 -27.38 -5.22
C LEU A 281 -5.26 -28.56 -4.29
N GLU A 282 -6.34 -29.31 -4.51
CA GLU A 282 -6.55 -30.59 -3.83
C GLU A 282 -5.37 -31.50 -4.19
N GLY A 283 -4.56 -31.81 -3.18
CA GLY A 283 -3.46 -32.77 -3.26
C GLY A 283 -3.94 -34.19 -3.03
#